data_AF-A0A3D0MRK4-F1
#
_entry.id   AF-A0A3D0MRK4-F1
#
_cell.length_a   1.000
_cell.length_b   1.000
_cell.length_c   1.000
_cell.angle_alpha   90.00
_cell.angle_beta   90.00
_cell.angle_gamma   90.00
#
_symmetry.space_group_name_H-M   'P 1'
#
loop_
_entity.id
_entity.type
_entity.pdbx_description
1 polymer ?
#
loop_
_entity_poly.entity_id
_entity_poly.type
_entity_poly.pdbx_seq_one_letter_code
_entity_poly.pdbx_strand_id
1 'polypeptide(L)'
;MVASCIVLLLGLSFWAVKHNRRTADSSFQLENVVLCDEVDEKMRPLHTGSQFVFGVRQLCLSFDYSLDSKRSNIRIKWYYGDHLIYSEVLLLSPGRGVKVFCLLREDGSPLPMGMYNVQVCYDGTVYSSLAFEISDTESKL
;
A
#
# COMPACT_ATOMS: atom_id res chain seq x y z
N MET A 1 -33.39 31.94 -4.32
CA MET A 1 -32.64 31.03 -5.24
C MET A 1 -31.14 31.26 -5.11
N VAL A 2 -30.52 30.91 -3.98
CA VAL A 2 -29.04 31.03 -3.80
C VAL A 2 -28.47 29.84 -3.00
N ALA A 3 -29.27 29.20 -2.14
CA ALA A 3 -28.83 28.07 -1.32
C ALA A 3 -28.62 26.74 -2.08
N SER A 4 -29.16 26.59 -3.30
CA SER A 4 -29.09 25.32 -4.04
C SER A 4 -27.75 25.08 -4.75
N CYS A 5 -26.93 26.12 -4.95
CA CYS A 5 -25.66 26.01 -5.68
C CYS A 5 -24.50 25.53 -4.79
N ILE A 6 -24.58 25.73 -3.47
CA ILE A 6 -23.50 25.40 -2.54
C ILE A 6 -23.43 23.89 -2.27
N VAL A 7 -24.59 23.22 -2.21
CA VAL A 7 -24.66 21.76 -1.95
C VAL A 7 -24.12 20.96 -3.14
N LEU A 8 -24.28 21.44 -4.37
CA LEU A 8 -23.72 20.80 -5.57
C LEU A 8 -22.20 20.92 -5.66
N LEU A 9 -21.61 22.01 -5.16
CA LEU A 9 -20.15 22.21 -5.21
C LEU A 9 -19.39 21.36 -4.18
N LEU A 10 -20.01 21.01 -3.05
CA LEU A 10 -19.41 20.13 -2.05
C LEU A 10 -19.53 18.63 -2.40
N GLY A 11 -20.46 18.26 -3.27
CA GLY A 11 -20.58 16.88 -3.78
C GLY A 11 -19.56 16.53 -4.86
N LEU A 12 -19.04 17.52 -5.60
CA LEU A 12 -18.09 17.31 -6.69
C LEU A 12 -16.62 17.24 -6.23
N SER A 13 -16.30 17.73 -5.03
CA SER A 13 -14.93 17.71 -4.48
C SER A 13 -14.48 16.34 -3.98
N PHE A 14 -15.39 15.39 -3.76
CA PHE A 14 -15.05 14.03 -3.33
C PHE A 14 -14.70 13.06 -4.47
N TRP A 15 -14.94 13.43 -5.73
CA TRP A 15 -14.60 12.60 -6.90
C TRP A 15 -13.35 13.04 -7.67
N ALA A 16 -12.72 14.14 -7.25
CA ALA A 16 -11.50 14.67 -7.91
C ALA A 16 -10.21 13.94 -7.50
N VAL A 17 -10.28 12.84 -6.73
CA VAL A 17 -9.13 12.01 -6.34
C VAL A 17 -9.26 10.62 -6.93
N LYS A 18 -9.43 10.51 -8.25
CA LYS A 18 -9.08 9.28 -8.97
C LYS A 18 -8.78 9.59 -10.42
N HIS A 19 -7.69 9.02 -10.91
CA HIS A 19 -7.11 9.15 -12.25
C HIS A 19 -6.25 10.38 -12.55
N ASN A 20 -5.12 10.50 -11.84
CA ASN A 20 -3.89 10.96 -12.50
C ASN A 20 -3.05 9.75 -12.93
N ARG A 21 -3.65 8.85 -13.72
CA ARG A 21 -2.92 7.84 -14.49
C ARG A 21 -2.60 8.46 -15.85
N ARG A 22 -1.67 9.42 -15.85
CA ARG A 22 -0.91 9.75 -17.06
C ARG A 22 0.46 9.13 -16.88
N THR A 23 0.60 7.97 -17.50
CA THR A 23 1.85 7.38 -17.98
C THR A 23 2.69 8.45 -18.66
N ALA A 24 3.54 9.11 -17.90
CA ALA A 24 4.85 9.45 -18.42
C ALA A 24 5.57 8.11 -18.66
N ASP A 25 6.38 8.07 -19.70
CA ASP A 25 7.31 6.98 -20.02
C ASP A 25 8.27 6.80 -18.83
N SER A 26 7.78 6.17 -17.76
CA SER A 26 8.43 6.17 -16.45
C SER A 26 9.36 4.98 -16.41
N SER A 27 10.63 5.28 -16.16
CA SER A 27 11.69 4.28 -15.98
C SER A 27 11.42 3.25 -14.90
N PHE A 28 10.34 3.43 -14.13
CA PHE A 28 9.82 2.55 -13.12
C PHE A 28 8.31 2.32 -13.31
N GLN A 29 7.89 1.06 -13.24
CA GLN A 29 6.48 0.67 -13.22
C GLN A 29 6.21 -0.21 -11.99
N LEU A 30 5.01 -0.05 -11.44
CA LEU A 30 4.54 -0.76 -10.25
C LEU A 30 3.18 -1.40 -10.54
N GLU A 31 3.09 -2.70 -10.37
CA GLU A 31 1.92 -3.52 -10.71
C GLU A 31 1.59 -4.50 -9.57
N ASN A 32 0.38 -5.07 -9.59
CA ASN A 32 -0.06 -6.12 -8.67
C ASN A 32 0.22 -5.83 -7.18
N VAL A 33 0.04 -4.58 -6.77
CA VAL A 33 0.28 -4.14 -5.39
C VAL A 33 -0.84 -4.66 -4.49
N VAL A 34 -0.52 -5.60 -3.62
CA VAL A 34 -1.49 -6.24 -2.72
C VAL A 34 -0.94 -6.36 -1.30
N LEU A 35 -1.84 -6.44 -0.34
CA LEU A 35 -1.56 -6.82 1.04
C LEU A 35 -2.01 -8.26 1.27
N CYS A 36 -1.27 -8.99 2.10
CA CYS A 36 -1.49 -10.40 2.46
C CYS A 36 -0.98 -10.65 3.88
N ASP A 37 -1.49 -11.66 4.58
CA ASP A 37 -0.95 -12.09 5.87
C ASP A 37 0.06 -13.24 5.76
N GLU A 38 0.09 -13.92 4.61
CA GLU A 38 0.94 -15.08 4.35
C GLU A 38 1.49 -15.03 2.92
N VAL A 39 2.70 -15.58 2.73
CA VAL A 39 3.29 -15.84 1.41
C VAL A 39 3.70 -17.30 1.33
N ASP A 40 3.52 -17.91 0.15
CA ASP A 40 3.92 -19.29 -0.05
C ASP A 40 5.44 -19.46 -0.28
N GLU A 41 5.91 -20.69 -0.46
CA GLU A 41 7.31 -21.02 -0.74
C GLU A 41 7.88 -20.35 -2.00
N LYS A 42 7.01 -19.85 -2.89
CA LYS A 42 7.36 -19.15 -4.13
C LYS A 42 7.19 -17.64 -4.00
N MET A 43 7.03 -17.13 -2.78
CA MET A 43 6.81 -15.71 -2.47
C MET A 43 5.51 -15.15 -3.07
N ARG A 44 4.51 -16.02 -3.34
CA ARG A 44 3.20 -15.57 -3.84
C ARG A 44 2.30 -15.20 -2.66
N PRO A 45 1.59 -14.08 -2.73
CA PRO A 45 0.72 -13.64 -1.64
C PRO A 45 -0.50 -14.56 -1.48
N LEU A 46 -0.82 -14.90 -0.24
CA LEU A 46 -2.02 -15.65 0.17
C LEU A 46 -2.92 -14.76 1.03
N HIS A 47 -4.21 -15.09 1.14
CA HIS A 47 -5.21 -14.32 1.91
C HIS A 47 -5.14 -12.80 1.67
N THR A 48 -5.09 -12.42 0.39
CA THR A 48 -4.96 -11.00 0.02
C THR A 48 -6.20 -10.22 0.41
N GLY A 49 -6.03 -9.02 0.96
CA GLY A 49 -7.16 -8.19 1.36
C GLY A 49 -6.76 -6.82 1.89
N SER A 50 -7.77 -6.06 2.31
CA SER A 50 -7.62 -4.78 3.01
C SER A 50 -8.21 -4.81 4.41
N GLN A 51 -8.65 -5.98 4.86
CA GLN A 51 -9.21 -6.21 6.19
C GLN A 51 -8.58 -7.48 6.73
N PHE A 52 -8.01 -7.38 7.93
CA PHE A 52 -7.31 -8.46 8.58
C PHE A 52 -7.82 -8.62 10.01
N VAL A 53 -7.79 -9.85 10.51
CA VAL A 53 -8.33 -10.17 11.83
C VAL A 53 -7.30 -9.81 12.90
N PHE A 54 -7.79 -9.29 14.03
CA PHE A 54 -6.97 -9.10 15.22
C PHE A 54 -6.26 -10.40 15.63
N GLY A 55 -5.02 -10.27 16.09
CA GLY A 55 -4.13 -11.40 16.35
C GLY A 55 -3.12 -11.68 15.23
N VAL A 56 -3.30 -11.06 14.05
CA VAL A 56 -2.29 -11.09 12.99
C VAL A 56 -0.95 -10.52 13.49
N ARG A 57 0.13 -11.28 13.28
CA ARG A 57 1.49 -10.90 13.74
C ARG A 57 2.34 -10.31 12.63
N GLN A 58 1.95 -10.53 11.39
CA GLN A 58 2.68 -10.11 10.21
C GLN A 58 1.70 -9.76 9.10
N LEU A 59 1.93 -8.64 8.42
CA LEU A 59 1.27 -8.31 7.16
C LEU A 59 2.31 -7.96 6.12
N CYS A 60 2.16 -8.51 4.92
CA CYS A 60 3.09 -8.33 3.84
C CYS A 60 2.46 -7.54 2.70
N LEU A 61 3.19 -6.53 2.23
CA LEU A 61 3.00 -5.86 0.97
C LEU A 61 3.74 -6.65 -0.11
N SER A 62 3.04 -7.11 -1.14
CA SER A 62 3.62 -7.72 -2.33
C SER A 62 3.35 -6.84 -3.55
N PHE A 63 4.31 -6.73 -4.47
CA PHE A 63 4.13 -6.05 -5.74
C PHE A 63 5.11 -6.52 -6.80
N ASP A 64 4.70 -6.33 -8.05
CA ASP A 64 5.53 -6.50 -9.22
C ASP A 64 6.11 -5.15 -9.64
N TYR A 65 7.35 -5.16 -10.13
CA TYR A 65 7.98 -3.96 -10.65
C TYR A 65 8.69 -4.20 -11.99
N SER A 66 8.83 -3.14 -12.77
CA SER A 66 9.75 -3.03 -13.89
C SER A 66 10.62 -1.79 -13.73
N LEU A 67 11.92 -1.89 -13.97
CA LEU A 67 12.89 -0.79 -13.85
C LEU A 67 13.85 -0.82 -15.05
N ASP A 68 13.96 0.27 -15.80
CA ASP A 68 14.57 0.19 -17.15
C ASP A 68 16.08 -0.04 -17.16
N SER A 69 16.87 0.74 -16.41
CA SER A 69 18.32 0.78 -16.67
C SER A 69 19.23 0.99 -15.48
N LYS A 70 18.86 1.81 -14.49
CA LYS A 70 19.70 2.07 -13.33
C LYS A 70 19.09 1.47 -12.08
N ARG A 71 19.96 1.00 -11.17
CA ARG A 71 19.53 0.66 -9.81
C ARG A 71 18.94 1.92 -9.17
N SER A 72 17.80 1.76 -8.53
CA SER A 72 17.07 2.89 -7.96
C SER A 72 16.51 2.54 -6.59
N ASN A 73 16.45 3.54 -5.72
CA ASN A 73 15.88 3.38 -4.40
C ASN A 73 14.35 3.50 -4.47
N ILE A 74 13.68 2.50 -3.92
CA ILE A 74 12.28 2.62 -3.49
C ILE A 74 12.22 2.81 -1.98
N ARG A 75 11.15 3.42 -1.51
CA ARG A 75 10.88 3.54 -0.08
C ARG A 75 9.48 3.00 0.21
N ILE A 76 9.41 2.09 1.18
CA ILE A 76 8.15 1.61 1.73
C ILE A 76 7.91 2.36 3.04
N LYS A 77 6.67 2.79 3.27
CA LYS A 77 6.26 3.48 4.50
C LYS A 77 4.98 2.88 5.03
N TRP A 78 4.98 2.49 6.29
CA TRP A 78 3.80 1.98 6.99
C TRP A 78 3.34 3.00 8.01
N TYR A 79 2.04 3.22 8.05
CA TYR A 79 1.38 4.17 8.92
C TYR A 79 0.32 3.46 9.77
N TYR A 80 0.21 3.86 11.02
CA TYR A 80 -0.90 3.53 11.91
C TYR A 80 -1.66 4.82 12.23
N GLY A 81 -2.91 4.91 11.77
CA GLY A 81 -3.57 6.20 11.58
C GLY A 81 -2.70 7.12 10.72
N ASP A 82 -2.39 8.31 11.24
CA ASP A 82 -1.53 9.29 10.57
C ASP A 82 -0.05 9.20 10.99
N HIS A 83 0.30 8.23 11.86
CA HIS A 83 1.65 8.11 12.39
C HIS A 83 2.49 7.13 11.57
N LEU A 84 3.64 7.58 11.08
CA LEU A 84 4.63 6.71 10.44
C LEU A 84 5.22 5.76 11.50
N ILE A 85 4.97 4.45 11.36
CA ILE A 85 5.44 3.42 12.29
C ILE A 85 6.65 2.65 11.77
N TYR A 86 6.83 2.57 10.44
CA TYR A 86 7.97 1.90 9.83
C TYR A 86 8.30 2.48 8.47
N SER A 87 9.59 2.58 8.14
CA SER A 87 10.03 2.96 6.79
C SER A 87 11.32 2.25 6.42
N GLU A 88 11.36 1.70 5.23
CA GLU A 88 12.52 1.00 4.70
C GLU A 88 12.85 1.53 3.29
N VAL A 89 14.14 1.60 2.97
CA VAL A 89 14.64 1.96 1.64
C VAL A 89 15.33 0.75 1.03
N LEU A 90 14.96 0.41 -0.20
CA LEU A 90 15.57 -0.71 -0.92
C LEU A 90 16.06 -0.31 -2.29
N LEU A 91 17.21 -0.89 -2.64
CA LEU A 91 17.81 -0.74 -3.96
C LEU A 91 17.26 -1.80 -4.91
N LEU A 92 16.44 -1.38 -5.86
CA LEU A 92 15.97 -2.25 -6.94
C LEU A 92 17.06 -2.42 -8.01
N SER A 93 17.10 -3.61 -8.61
CA SER A 93 17.94 -3.87 -9.78
C SER A 93 17.13 -3.61 -11.05
N PRO A 94 17.78 -3.20 -12.17
CA PRO A 94 17.10 -3.10 -13.46
C PRO A 94 16.45 -4.44 -13.86
N GLY A 95 15.40 -4.36 -14.67
CA GLY A 95 14.59 -5.48 -15.12
C GLY A 95 13.25 -5.57 -14.38
N ARG A 96 12.63 -6.75 -14.49
CA ARG A 96 11.36 -7.07 -13.83
C ARG A 96 11.58 -7.95 -12.61
N GLY A 97 10.74 -7.80 -11.60
CA GLY A 97 10.76 -8.69 -10.45
C GLY A 97 9.58 -8.52 -9.53
N VAL A 98 9.53 -9.38 -8.52
CA VAL A 98 8.54 -9.35 -7.44
C VAL A 98 9.26 -8.94 -6.16
N LYS A 99 8.60 -8.14 -5.32
CA LYS A 99 9.07 -7.83 -3.96
C LYS A 99 7.96 -8.06 -2.95
N VAL A 100 8.40 -8.47 -1.76
CA VAL A 100 7.55 -8.67 -0.59
C VAL A 100 8.19 -7.95 0.59
N PHE A 101 7.41 -7.19 1.34
CA PHE A 101 7.83 -6.44 2.52
C PHE A 101 6.84 -6.65 3.63
N CYS A 102 7.31 -7.08 4.80
CA CYS A 102 6.43 -7.42 5.89
C CYS A 102 6.55 -6.43 7.05
N LEU A 103 5.40 -5.96 7.53
CA LEU A 103 5.25 -5.27 8.79
C LEU A 103 5.02 -6.32 9.88
N LEU A 104 5.87 -6.29 10.89
CA LEU A 104 5.76 -7.09 12.10
C LEU A 104 6.34 -6.29 13.28
N ARG A 105 5.98 -6.66 14.50
CA ARG A 105 6.55 -6.05 15.70
C ARG A 105 7.79 -6.83 16.12
N GLU A 106 8.84 -6.12 16.54
CA GLU A 106 10.10 -6.73 16.97
C GLU A 106 9.93 -7.70 18.15
N ASP A 107 8.95 -7.44 19.02
CA ASP A 107 8.57 -8.30 20.15
C ASP A 107 7.72 -9.52 19.74
N GLY A 108 7.42 -9.65 18.44
CA GLY A 108 6.59 -10.71 17.86
C GLY A 108 5.12 -10.65 18.26
N SER A 109 4.68 -9.65 19.02
CA SER A 109 3.28 -9.53 19.43
C SER A 109 2.38 -9.11 18.26
N PRO A 110 1.05 -9.32 18.37
CA PRO A 110 0.12 -8.94 17.31
C PRO A 110 0.20 -7.46 16.94
N LEU A 111 -0.07 -7.17 15.67
CA LEU A 111 -0.29 -5.81 15.21
C LEU A 111 -1.55 -5.24 15.90
N PRO A 112 -1.51 -3.99 16.39
CA PRO A 112 -2.67 -3.34 16.99
C PRO A 112 -3.88 -3.32 16.06
N MET A 113 -5.08 -3.30 16.64
CA MET A 113 -6.28 -2.99 15.87
C MET A 113 -6.28 -1.54 15.41
N GLY A 114 -6.94 -1.28 14.29
CA GLY A 114 -7.20 0.06 13.79
C GLY A 114 -6.87 0.22 12.31
N MET A 115 -6.86 1.47 11.88
CA MET A 115 -6.62 1.86 10.49
C MET A 115 -5.13 2.01 10.23
N TYR A 116 -4.69 1.46 9.11
CA TYR A 116 -3.33 1.53 8.63
C TYR A 116 -3.30 2.01 7.19
N ASN A 117 -2.12 2.46 6.77
CA ASN A 117 -1.83 2.72 5.37
C ASN A 117 -0.39 2.33 5.04
N VAL A 118 -0.18 1.70 3.89
CA VAL A 118 1.15 1.45 3.33
C VAL A 118 1.35 2.22 2.04
N GLN A 119 2.52 2.85 1.89
CA GLN A 119 2.89 3.59 0.69
C GLN A 119 4.13 2.98 0.03
N VAL A 120 4.08 2.89 -1.28
CA VAL A 120 5.23 2.60 -2.15
C VAL A 120 5.66 3.90 -2.79
N CYS A 121 6.84 4.39 -2.43
CA CYS A 121 7.41 5.62 -2.97
C CYS A 121 8.59 5.32 -3.88
N TYR A 122 8.65 6.00 -5.02
CA TYR A 122 9.79 6.00 -5.94
C TYR A 122 10.13 7.43 -6.32
N ASP A 123 11.40 7.80 -6.16
CA ASP A 123 11.92 9.15 -6.42
C ASP A 123 11.07 10.27 -5.77
N GLY A 124 10.75 10.10 -4.48
CA GLY A 124 9.92 11.03 -3.71
C GLY A 124 8.42 11.02 -4.03
N THR A 125 8.00 10.37 -5.11
CA THR A 125 6.59 10.28 -5.52
C THR A 125 5.94 9.03 -4.93
N VAL A 126 4.69 9.15 -4.45
CA VAL A 126 3.88 8.00 -4.00
C VAL A 126 3.25 7.35 -5.23
N TYR A 127 3.66 6.12 -5.56
CA TYR A 127 3.14 5.35 -6.68
C TYR A 127 1.91 4.50 -6.30
N SER A 128 1.89 4.04 -5.05
CA SER A 128 0.75 3.32 -4.49
C SER A 128 0.56 3.68 -3.02
N SER A 129 -0.70 3.72 -2.60
CA SER A 129 -1.12 3.87 -1.21
C SER A 129 -2.28 2.91 -0.96
N LEU A 130 -2.11 1.97 -0.04
CA LEU A 130 -3.14 1.01 0.34
C LEU A 130 -3.55 1.25 1.78
N ALA A 131 -4.80 1.65 1.98
CA ALA A 131 -5.42 1.66 3.29
C ALA A 131 -5.89 0.25 3.64
N PHE A 132 -5.70 -0.16 4.89
CA PHE A 132 -6.20 -1.43 5.41
C PHE A 132 -6.58 -1.29 6.88
N GLU A 133 -7.37 -2.24 7.37
CA GLU A 133 -7.88 -2.26 8.74
C GLU A 133 -7.56 -3.59 9.41
N ILE A 134 -7.18 -3.53 10.69
CA ILE A 134 -7.12 -4.69 11.57
C ILE A 134 -8.26 -4.56 12.58
N SER A 135 -9.17 -5.54 12.61
CA SER A 135 -10.35 -5.51 13.49
C SER A 135 -10.69 -6.91 14.03
N ASP A 136 -11.58 -6.98 15.03
CA ASP A 136 -12.02 -8.24 15.64
C ASP A 136 -12.94 -9.09 14.73
N THR A 137 -13.33 -8.59 13.55
CA THR A 137 -14.32 -9.27 12.71
C THR A 137 -13.67 -9.93 11.50
N GLU A 138 -13.80 -11.25 11.37
CA GLU A 138 -13.66 -11.91 10.08
C GLU A 138 -14.75 -11.39 9.14
N SER A 139 -14.37 -10.58 8.17
CA SER A 139 -15.26 -10.21 7.07
C SER A 139 -15.55 -11.46 6.25
N LYS A 140 -16.66 -12.14 6.56
CA LYS A 140 -17.26 -13.12 5.65
C LYS A 140 -17.54 -12.44 4.32
N LEU A 141 -16.72 -12.74 3.31
CA LEU A 141 -17.08 -12.58 1.91
C LEU A 141 -18.07 -13.70 1.53
#